data_AF-A0AAN5CXG8-F1
#
_entry.id   AF-A0AAN5CXG8-F1
#
_cell.length_a   1.000
_cell.length_b   1.000
_cell.length_c   1.000
_cell.angle_alpha   90.00
_cell.angle_beta   90.00
_cell.angle_gamma   90.00
#
_symmetry.space_group_name_H-M   'P 1'
#
loop_
_entity.id
_entity.type
_entity.pdbx_description
1 polymer ?
#
loop_
_entity_poly.entity_id
_entity_poly.type
_entity_poly.pdbx_seq_one_letter_code
_entity_poly.pdbx_strand_id
1 'polypeptide(L)'
;MTFNPNDRKYHSCCCYIHVTTLASLFMSFFVCSITLDLWRSVAEAKFLSFLFLPVLLLGVYGLCQESRIALFAFIGLSILACVTRMILIIANAISDERFKRAEYEEEEENAFLIAVLSCLILVLFMVPFVLVIWSLTQFIKDREAADKVIERCENV
;
A
#
# COMPACT_ATOMS: atom_id res chain seq x y z
N MET A 1 -15.55 28.21 -3.34
CA MET A 1 -14.61 27.55 -4.27
C MET A 1 -15.40 26.52 -5.05
N THR A 2 -15.37 26.58 -6.37
CA THR A 2 -15.99 25.57 -7.25
C THR A 2 -15.08 24.35 -7.30
N PHE A 3 -15.60 23.18 -6.97
CA PHE A 3 -14.86 21.92 -7.15
C PHE A 3 -14.78 21.60 -8.65
N ASN A 4 -13.57 21.31 -9.12
CA ASN A 4 -13.34 20.86 -10.49
C ASN A 4 -12.67 19.47 -10.44
N PRO A 5 -13.35 18.41 -10.88
CA PRO A 5 -12.81 17.05 -10.84
C PRO A 5 -11.58 16.88 -11.76
N ASN A 6 -11.41 17.74 -12.77
CA ASN A 6 -10.29 17.69 -13.71
C ASN A 6 -9.14 18.63 -13.31
N ASP A 7 -9.08 19.08 -12.06
CA ASP A 7 -7.96 19.89 -11.60
C ASP A 7 -6.64 19.12 -11.70
N ARG A 8 -5.59 19.81 -12.15
CA ARG A 8 -4.25 19.22 -12.36
C ARG A 8 -3.68 18.50 -11.12
N LYS A 9 -4.11 18.88 -9.91
CA LYS A 9 -3.72 18.21 -8.66
C LYS A 9 -4.21 16.75 -8.53
N TYR A 10 -5.21 16.35 -9.31
CA TYR A 10 -5.75 14.97 -9.32
C TYR A 10 -5.23 14.12 -10.48
N HIS A 11 -4.26 14.63 -11.25
CA HIS A 11 -3.64 13.91 -12.36
C HIS A 11 -2.18 13.57 -12.06
N SER A 12 -1.73 12.40 -12.52
CA SER A 12 -0.33 12.00 -12.41
C SER A 12 0.59 12.87 -13.27
N CYS A 13 1.80 13.14 -12.78
CA CYS A 13 2.78 13.99 -13.46
C CYS A 13 3.23 13.41 -14.82
N CYS A 14 3.42 12.09 -14.91
CA CYS A 14 4.04 11.44 -16.07
C CYS A 14 3.06 11.02 -17.17
N CYS A 15 1.80 10.72 -16.85
CA CYS A 15 0.84 10.15 -17.80
C CYS A 15 -0.52 10.86 -17.81
N TYR A 16 -0.68 11.90 -16.99
CA TYR A 16 -1.95 12.62 -16.83
C TYR A 16 -3.15 11.72 -16.47
N ILE A 17 -2.88 10.61 -15.80
CA ILE A 17 -3.91 9.65 -15.39
C ILE A 17 -4.60 10.18 -14.14
N HIS A 18 -5.93 10.15 -14.12
CA HIS A 18 -6.72 10.58 -12.98
C HIS A 18 -6.48 9.70 -11.76
N VAL A 19 -6.52 10.30 -10.57
CA VAL A 19 -6.18 9.64 -9.30
C VAL A 19 -7.05 8.41 -9.00
N THR A 20 -8.32 8.42 -9.38
CA THR A 20 -9.24 7.27 -9.19
C THR A 20 -8.82 6.06 -10.02
N THR A 21 -8.46 6.27 -11.29
CA THR A 21 -7.95 5.22 -12.17
C THR A 21 -6.64 4.67 -11.65
N LEU A 22 -5.74 5.56 -11.22
CA LEU A 22 -4.44 5.16 -10.69
C LEU A 22 -4.60 4.35 -9.39
N ALA A 23 -5.44 4.80 -8.47
CA ALA A 23 -5.74 4.08 -7.23
C ALA A 23 -6.33 2.69 -7.50
N SER A 24 -7.22 2.58 -8.50
CA SER A 24 -7.82 1.30 -8.89
C SER A 24 -6.79 0.33 -9.47
N LEU A 25 -5.86 0.82 -10.30
CA LEU A 25 -4.76 0.01 -10.84
C LEU A 25 -3.84 -0.49 -9.73
N PHE A 26 -3.41 0.41 -8.83
CA PHE A 26 -2.57 0.06 -7.69
C PHE A 26 -3.24 -0.94 -6.75
N MET A 27 -4.53 -0.77 -6.46
CA MET A 27 -5.30 -1.73 -5.66
C MET A 27 -5.43 -3.08 -6.36
N SER A 28 -5.57 -3.11 -7.68
CA SER A 28 -5.60 -4.37 -8.44
C SER A 28 -4.28 -5.12 -8.32
N PHE A 29 -3.14 -4.43 -8.46
CA PHE A 29 -1.83 -5.04 -8.22
C PHE A 29 -1.67 -5.55 -6.79
N PHE A 30 -2.16 -4.80 -5.80
CA PHE A 30 -2.12 -5.20 -4.41
C PHE A 30 -2.96 -6.47 -4.14
N VAL A 31 -4.19 -6.53 -4.67
CA VAL A 31 -5.07 -7.72 -4.59
C VAL A 31 -4.39 -8.93 -5.22
N CYS A 32 -3.82 -8.78 -6.42
CA CYS A 32 -3.12 -9.86 -7.11
C CYS A 32 -1.92 -10.36 -6.29
N SER A 33 -1.11 -9.43 -5.74
CA SER A 33 0.05 -9.77 -4.91
C SER A 33 -0.35 -10.57 -3.67
N ILE A 34 -1.36 -10.12 -2.93
CA ILE A 34 -1.85 -10.83 -1.74
C ILE A 34 -2.44 -12.20 -2.12
N THR A 35 -3.12 -12.31 -3.26
CA THR A 35 -3.68 -13.59 -3.72
C THR A 35 -2.58 -14.60 -4.06
N LEU A 36 -1.50 -14.15 -4.71
CA LEU A 36 -0.32 -14.97 -4.98
C LEU A 36 0.39 -15.39 -3.68
N ASP A 37 0.56 -14.47 -2.73
CA ASP A 37 1.12 -14.75 -1.41
C ASP A 37 0.27 -15.79 -0.65
N LEU A 38 -1.06 -15.66 -0.67
CA LEU A 38 -1.98 -16.61 -0.04
C LEU A 38 -1.91 -18.00 -0.70
N TRP A 39 -1.88 -18.05 -2.04
CA TRP A 39 -1.72 -19.31 -2.78
C TRP A 39 -0.44 -20.04 -2.37
N ARG A 40 0.68 -19.31 -2.30
CA ARG A 40 1.97 -19.85 -1.86
C ARG A 40 1.94 -20.28 -0.39
N SER A 41 1.32 -19.48 0.46
CA SER A 41 1.16 -19.78 1.89
C SER A 41 0.37 -21.06 2.15
N VAL A 42 -0.68 -21.33 1.35
CA VAL A 42 -1.43 -22.59 1.42
C VAL A 42 -0.54 -23.77 1.02
N ALA A 43 0.27 -23.62 -0.03
CA ALA A 43 1.19 -24.67 -0.47
C ALA A 43 2.29 -24.96 0.57
N GLU A 44 2.76 -23.94 1.31
CA GLU A 44 3.81 -24.07 2.33
C GLU A 44 3.26 -24.29 3.77
N ALA A 45 1.94 -24.41 3.95
CA ALA A 45 1.26 -24.48 5.26
C ALA A 45 1.60 -23.33 6.23
N LYS A 46 1.90 -22.14 5.69
CA LYS A 46 2.24 -20.93 6.45
C LYS A 46 1.05 -19.98 6.50
N PHE A 47 0.31 -20.02 7.61
CA PHE A 47 -0.93 -19.25 7.76
C PHE A 47 -0.73 -17.76 8.12
N LEU A 48 0.50 -17.30 8.33
CA LEU A 48 0.77 -15.91 8.72
C LEU A 48 0.25 -14.89 7.70
N SER A 49 0.26 -15.24 6.41
CA SER A 49 -0.20 -14.36 5.32
C SER A 49 -1.70 -14.05 5.37
N PHE A 50 -2.51 -14.88 6.04
CA PHE A 50 -3.94 -14.62 6.21
C PHE A 50 -4.22 -13.38 7.07
N LEU A 51 -3.27 -12.96 7.90
CA LEU A 51 -3.39 -11.71 8.69
C LEU A 51 -3.49 -10.46 7.81
N PHE A 52 -3.06 -10.52 6.55
CA PHE A 52 -3.17 -9.41 5.61
C PHE A 52 -4.52 -9.36 4.88
N LEU A 53 -5.34 -10.42 4.98
CA LEU A 53 -6.65 -10.47 4.32
C LEU A 53 -7.61 -9.38 4.82
N PRO A 54 -7.76 -9.11 6.14
CA PRO A 54 -8.62 -8.01 6.60
C PRO A 54 -8.13 -6.63 6.12
N VAL A 55 -6.80 -6.44 6.01
CA VAL A 55 -6.21 -5.20 5.48
C VAL A 55 -6.60 -5.03 4.01
N LEU A 56 -6.51 -6.11 3.22
CA LEU A 56 -6.94 -6.11 1.82
C LEU A 56 -8.42 -5.74 1.68
N LEU A 57 -9.29 -6.41 2.44
CA LEU A 57 -10.74 -6.18 2.40
C LEU A 57 -11.08 -4.73 2.79
N LEU A 58 -10.39 -4.18 3.79
CA LEU A 58 -10.57 -2.79 4.19
C LEU A 58 -10.18 -1.80 3.08
N GLY A 59 -9.07 -2.06 2.38
CA GLY A 59 -8.62 -1.25 1.25
C GLY A 59 -9.60 -1.29 0.08
N VAL A 60 -10.06 -2.49 -0.30
CA VAL A 60 -11.07 -2.67 -1.36
C VAL A 60 -12.38 -2.00 -0.97
N TYR A 61 -12.84 -2.19 0.27
CA TYR A 61 -14.03 -1.51 0.78
C TYR A 61 -13.89 0.01 0.74
N GLY A 62 -12.77 0.56 1.21
CA GLY A 62 -12.49 1.99 1.19
C GLY A 62 -12.47 2.58 -0.22
N LEU A 63 -11.96 1.82 -1.21
CA LEU A 63 -11.97 2.23 -2.60
C LEU A 63 -13.39 2.18 -3.20
N CYS A 64 -14.12 1.08 -3.02
CA CYS A 64 -15.44 0.88 -3.62
C CYS A 64 -16.52 1.77 -3.01
N GLN A 65 -16.47 2.01 -1.70
CA GLN A 65 -17.41 2.87 -0.99
C GLN A 65 -16.92 4.31 -0.86
N GLU A 66 -15.76 4.63 -1.46
CA GLU A 66 -15.10 5.94 -1.37
C GLU A 66 -15.00 6.44 0.09
N SER A 67 -14.81 5.51 1.05
CA SER A 67 -14.81 5.82 2.48
C SER A 67 -13.44 6.31 2.92
N ARG A 68 -13.33 7.61 3.22
CA ARG A 68 -12.07 8.23 3.67
C ARG A 68 -11.51 7.59 4.93
N ILE A 69 -12.36 7.24 5.90
CA ILE A 69 -11.94 6.62 7.16
C ILE A 69 -11.32 5.25 6.88
N ALA A 70 -11.97 4.43 6.03
CA ALA A 70 -11.46 3.13 5.65
C ALA A 70 -10.13 3.25 4.89
N LEU A 71 -10.00 4.22 3.97
CA LEU A 71 -8.75 4.48 3.24
C LEU A 71 -7.61 4.94 4.17
N PHE A 72 -7.86 5.78 5.17
CA PHE A 72 -6.85 6.17 6.16
C PHE A 72 -6.41 4.99 7.03
N ALA A 73 -7.37 4.20 7.51
CA ALA A 73 -7.07 2.99 8.28
C ALA A 73 -6.26 1.99 7.43
N PHE A 74 -6.62 1.83 6.16
CA PHE A 74 -5.88 1.01 5.20
C PHE A 74 -4.45 1.50 4.98
N ILE A 75 -4.23 2.82 4.79
CA ILE A 75 -2.88 3.40 4.68
C ILE A 75 -2.06 3.09 5.93
N GLY A 76 -2.62 3.34 7.12
CA GLY A 76 -1.92 3.10 8.39
C GLY A 76 -1.53 1.63 8.57
N LEU A 77 -2.46 0.72 8.30
CA LEU A 77 -2.20 -0.72 8.36
C LEU A 77 -1.19 -1.18 7.29
N SER A 78 -1.21 -0.59 6.10
CA SER A 78 -0.26 -0.90 5.03
C SER A 78 1.16 -0.45 5.38
N ILE A 79 1.31 0.72 6.01
CA ILE A 79 2.60 1.20 6.52
C ILE A 79 3.10 0.29 7.64
N LEU A 80 2.22 -0.08 8.58
CA LEU A 80 2.59 -1.00 9.66
C LEU A 80 3.03 -2.36 9.12
N ALA A 81 2.26 -2.93 8.18
CA ALA A 81 2.59 -4.18 7.50
C ALA A 81 3.94 -4.11 6.78
N CYS A 82 4.22 -3.01 6.09
CA CYS A 82 5.49 -2.72 5.44
C CYS A 82 6.65 -2.74 6.45
N VAL A 83 6.52 -2.02 7.57
CA VAL A 83 7.53 -1.98 8.63
C VAL A 83 7.75 -3.37 9.23
N THR A 84 6.68 -4.11 9.53
CA THR A 84 6.79 -5.50 10.03
C THR A 84 7.50 -6.40 9.04
N ARG A 85 7.21 -6.31 7.72
CA ARG A 85 7.93 -7.08 6.69
C ARG A 85 9.41 -6.71 6.63
N MET A 86 9.78 -5.43 6.71
CA MET A 86 11.18 -5.02 6.74
C MET A 86 11.90 -5.58 7.97
N ILE A 87 11.28 -5.53 9.15
CA ILE A 87 11.84 -6.12 10.37
C ILE A 87 12.05 -7.62 10.20
N LEU A 88 11.08 -8.34 9.62
CA LEU A 88 11.21 -9.78 9.36
C LEU A 88 12.32 -10.11 8.36
N ILE A 89 12.47 -9.32 7.29
CA ILE A 89 13.56 -9.48 6.31
C ILE A 89 14.92 -9.34 7.00
N ILE A 90 15.08 -8.29 7.81
CA ILE A 90 16.32 -8.02 8.55
C ILE A 90 16.55 -9.11 9.61
N ALA A 91 15.52 -9.47 10.37
CA ALA A 91 15.62 -10.50 11.40
C ALA A 91 16.02 -11.85 10.79
N ASN A 92 15.42 -12.25 9.67
CA ASN A 92 15.80 -13.48 8.97
C ASN A 92 17.24 -13.43 8.48
N ALA A 93 17.68 -12.30 7.91
CA ALA A 93 19.07 -12.13 7.47
C ALA A 93 20.08 -12.25 8.63
N ILE A 94 19.73 -11.81 9.84
CA ILE A 94 20.60 -11.89 11.03
C ILE A 94 20.50 -13.26 11.74
N SER A 95 19.32 -13.89 11.70
CA SER A 95 19.02 -15.10 12.48
C SER A 95 19.33 -16.42 11.78
N ASP A 96 19.61 -16.40 10.48
CA ASP A 96 19.79 -17.63 9.72
C ASP A 96 21.03 -18.40 10.21
N GLU A 97 20.83 -19.40 11.08
CA GLU A 97 21.90 -20.24 11.63
C GLU A 97 22.61 -21.09 10.55
N ARG A 98 22.12 -21.09 9.30
CA ARG A 98 22.84 -21.63 8.14
C ARG A 98 24.11 -20.82 7.83
N PHE A 99 24.17 -19.55 8.23
CA PHE A 99 25.33 -18.68 8.11
C PHE A 99 26.37 -18.87 9.20
N LYS A 100 25.97 -19.31 10.40
CA LYS A 100 26.90 -19.54 11.53
C LYS A 100 27.69 -20.84 11.43
N ARG A 101 27.40 -21.70 10.46
CA ARG A 101 28.01 -23.04 10.34
C ARG A 101 28.94 -23.23 9.14
N ALA A 102 29.14 -22.22 8.31
CA ALA A 102 30.09 -22.28 7.21
C ALA A 102 31.09 -21.11 7.32
N GLU A 103 32.34 -21.47 7.13
CA GLU A 103 33.56 -20.71 7.36
C GLU A 103 33.81 -19.66 6.26
N TYR A 104 32.84 -18.78 5.95
CA TYR A 104 32.97 -17.76 4.91
C TYR A 104 32.36 -16.41 5.33
N GLU A 105 33.22 -15.47 5.74
CA GLU A 105 32.85 -14.06 6.01
C GLU A 105 32.27 -13.35 4.77
N GLU A 106 32.55 -13.80 3.55
CA GLU A 106 32.05 -13.19 2.30
C GLU A 106 30.57 -13.45 2.01
N GLU A 107 29.97 -14.54 2.50
CA GLU A 107 28.55 -14.79 2.24
C GLU A 107 27.65 -13.92 3.15
N GLU A 108 28.10 -13.59 4.37
CA GLU A 108 27.29 -12.86 5.37
C GLU A 108 27.09 -11.39 4.97
N GLU A 109 28.13 -10.75 4.43
CA GLU A 109 28.07 -9.39 3.90
C GLU A 109 27.07 -9.30 2.72
N ASN A 110 27.05 -10.32 1.86
CA ASN A 110 26.12 -10.39 0.73
C ASN A 110 24.66 -10.55 1.18
N ALA A 111 24.38 -11.37 2.20
CA ALA A 111 23.02 -11.55 2.73
C ALA A 111 22.46 -10.25 3.35
N PHE A 112 23.29 -9.53 4.10
CA PHE A 112 22.91 -8.24 4.66
C PHE A 112 22.65 -7.20 3.56
N LEU A 113 23.51 -7.12 2.54
CA LEU A 113 23.32 -6.23 1.39
C LEU A 113 22.00 -6.53 0.66
N ILE A 114 21.69 -7.80 0.40
CA ILE A 114 20.44 -8.23 -0.24
C ILE A 114 19.22 -7.82 0.61
N ALA A 115 19.29 -7.97 1.93
CA ALA A 115 18.22 -7.56 2.83
C ALA A 115 17.97 -6.04 2.77
N VAL A 116 19.04 -5.23 2.81
CA VAL A 116 18.94 -3.77 2.70
C VAL A 116 18.35 -3.35 1.35
N LEU A 117 18.84 -3.93 0.23
CA LEU A 117 18.31 -3.66 -1.11
C LEU A 117 16.83 -4.05 -1.21
N SER A 118 16.43 -5.18 -0.62
CA SER A 118 15.04 -5.62 -0.59
C SER A 118 14.15 -4.63 0.17
N CYS A 119 14.60 -4.10 1.31
CA CYS A 119 13.88 -3.05 2.05
C CYS A 119 13.75 -1.75 1.24
N LEU A 120 14.82 -1.32 0.55
CA LEU A 120 14.78 -0.12 -0.30
C LEU A 120 13.79 -0.26 -1.45
N ILE A 121 13.78 -1.42 -2.13
CA ILE A 121 12.82 -1.73 -3.19
C ILE A 121 11.40 -1.69 -2.62
N LEU A 122 11.17 -2.29 -1.46
CA LEU A 122 9.86 -2.34 -0.83
C LEU A 122 9.34 -0.92 -0.50
N VAL A 123 10.21 -0.05 0.03
CA VAL A 123 9.87 1.37 0.27
C VAL A 123 9.57 2.09 -1.05
N LEU A 124 10.39 1.88 -2.08
CA LEU A 124 10.23 2.51 -3.39
C LEU A 124 8.88 2.19 -4.04
N PHE A 125 8.33 0.99 -3.81
CA PHE A 125 6.99 0.61 -4.27
C PHE A 125 5.87 1.10 -3.34
N MET A 126 6.10 1.11 -2.03
CA MET A 126 5.06 1.49 -1.06
C MET A 126 4.79 3.00 -1.01
N VAL A 127 5.82 3.84 -1.17
CA VAL A 127 5.66 5.30 -1.18
C VAL A 127 4.69 5.79 -2.26
N PRO A 128 4.87 5.47 -3.56
CA PRO A 128 3.95 5.93 -4.60
C PRO A 128 2.53 5.37 -4.39
N PHE A 129 2.40 4.13 -3.91
CA PHE A 129 1.10 3.56 -3.56
C PHE A 129 0.38 4.41 -2.50
N VAL A 130 1.05 4.71 -1.38
CA VAL A 130 0.48 5.52 -0.30
C VAL A 130 0.12 6.93 -0.78
N LEU A 131 0.97 7.55 -1.60
CA LEU A 131 0.71 8.87 -2.16
C LEU A 131 -0.54 8.89 -3.05
N VAL A 132 -0.74 7.86 -3.88
CA VAL A 132 -1.92 7.76 -4.75
C VAL A 132 -3.20 7.62 -3.92
N ILE A 133 -3.21 6.72 -2.93
CA ILE A 133 -4.38 6.53 -2.06
C ILE A 133 -4.63 7.78 -1.22
N TRP A 134 -3.58 8.48 -0.77
CA TRP A 134 -3.70 9.76 -0.09
C TRP A 134 -4.34 10.82 -0.99
N SER A 135 -3.85 10.98 -2.22
CA SER A 135 -4.46 11.91 -3.17
C SER A 135 -5.92 11.57 -3.48
N LEU A 136 -6.28 10.28 -3.52
CA LEU A 136 -7.67 9.86 -3.64
C LEU A 136 -8.50 10.34 -2.43
N THR A 137 -7.98 10.21 -1.21
CA THR A 137 -8.71 10.70 -0.01
C THR A 137 -8.92 12.22 -0.03
N GLN A 138 -7.98 12.99 -0.59
CA GLN A 138 -8.14 14.44 -0.77
C GLN A 138 -9.17 14.75 -1.86
N PHE A 139 -9.17 14.01 -2.97
CA PHE A 139 -10.19 14.13 -4.00
C PHE A 139 -11.60 13.92 -3.45
N ILE A 140 -11.80 12.83 -2.68
CA ILE A 140 -13.09 12.54 -2.05
C ILE A 140 -13.50 13.66 -1.08
N LYS A 141 -12.56 14.15 -0.26
CA LYS A 141 -12.81 15.27 0.67
C LYS A 141 -13.29 16.53 -0.06
N ASP A 142 -12.61 16.88 -1.14
CA ASP A 142 -12.91 18.11 -1.89
C ASP A 142 -14.27 18.00 -2.60
N ARG A 143 -14.62 16.81 -3.09
CA ARG A 143 -15.96 16.51 -3.66
C ARG A 143 -17.05 16.61 -2.59
N GLU A 144 -16.90 15.92 -1.46
CA GLU A 144 -17.83 15.97 -0.32
C GLU A 144 -18.05 17.40 0.19
N ALA A 145 -17.01 18.23 0.20
CA ALA A 145 -17.10 19.62 0.63
C ALA A 145 -17.93 20.47 -0.35
N ALA A 146 -17.85 20.18 -1.66
CA ALA A 146 -18.64 20.87 -2.67
C ALA A 146 -20.11 20.44 -2.64
N ASP A 147 -20.38 19.15 -2.49
CA ASP A 147 -21.75 18.61 -2.41
C ASP A 147 -22.52 19.25 -1.25
N LYS A 148 -21.88 19.41 -0.09
CA LYS A 148 -22.47 20.08 1.09
C LYS A 148 -22.78 21.56 0.88
N VAL A 149 -22.03 22.24 0.00
CA VAL A 149 -22.30 23.65 -0.32
C VAL A 149 -23.52 23.75 -1.24
N ILE A 150 -23.63 22.85 -2.23
CA ILE A 150 -24.78 22.78 -3.14
C ILE A 150 -26.06 22.49 -2.35
N GLU A 151 -26.04 21.46 -1.49
CA GLU A 151 -27.19 21.09 -0.66
C GLU A 151 -27.63 22.25 0.26
N ARG A 152 -26.68 23.04 0.78
CA ARG A 152 -27.00 24.24 1.59
C ARG A 152 -27.65 25.34 0.74
N CYS A 153 -27.25 25.50 -0.52
CA CYS A 153 -27.81 26.50 -1.42
C CYS A 153 -29.20 26.14 -1.93
N GLU A 154 -29.53 24.85 -2.07
CA GLU A 154 -30.85 24.38 -2.49
C GLU A 154 -31.92 24.45 -1.38
N ASN A 155 -31.49 24.46 -0.12
CA ASN A 155 -32.36 24.50 1.05
C ASN A 155 -32.60 25.92 1.62
N VAL A 156 -32.22 26.98 0.89
CA VAL A 156 -32.39 28.40 1.24
C VAL A 156 -33.28 29.07 0.20
#